data_AF-A0A317VT04-F1
#
_entry.id   AF-A0A317VT04-F1
#
_cell.length_a   1.000
_cell.length_b   1.000
_cell.length_c   1.000
_cell.angle_alpha   90.00
_cell.angle_beta   90.00
_cell.angle_gamma   90.00
#
_symmetry.space_group_name_H-M   'P 1'
#
loop_
_entity.id
_entity.type
_entity.pdbx_description
1 polymer ?
#
loop_
_entity_poly.entity_id
_entity_poly.type
_entity_poly.pdbx_seq_one_letter_code
_entity_poly.pdbx_strand_id
1 'polypeptide(L)'
;MEGREVVVIACHQTTNIHNNRHPTTRTLPQPTTHRPPPTTTLTTPTDPLTTALLIRRDVFIHEQNCTPDGEIDSDDPRSWQWVVYAHHQDTESTPTPVAVIRLVPPPHAPHEILTHPETASSLPKWDLKSEPYVKLTRVAVVKEWRGYGLGRVLVDEALKWAAQNSGEIQRAFRDVAGVEGEWKGLVLVHAQVQVEGMYKRLGFETDEALGRWDEEGIEHVGMWRRVSVGSS
;
A
#
# COMPACT_ATOMS: atom_id res chain seq x y z
N MET A 1 -9.83 0.44 -29.11
CA MET A 1 -9.87 1.09 -27.78
C MET A 1 -8.62 1.95 -27.69
N GLU A 2 -8.78 3.26 -27.89
CA GLU A 2 -7.70 4.25 -27.99
C GLU A 2 -6.83 4.36 -26.73
N GLY A 3 -5.51 4.38 -26.93
CA GLY A 3 -4.61 5.42 -26.42
C GLY A 3 -4.39 5.56 -24.91
N ARG A 4 -4.73 4.57 -24.07
CA ARG A 4 -4.53 4.69 -22.62
C ARG A 4 -3.07 4.45 -22.20
N GLU A 5 -2.43 5.56 -21.83
CA GLU A 5 -1.75 5.74 -20.53
C GLU A 5 -0.22 5.75 -20.45
N VAL A 6 0.28 6.81 -19.80
CA VAL A 6 1.58 6.86 -19.11
C VAL A 6 1.30 6.73 -17.62
N VAL A 7 1.97 5.77 -16.97
CA VAL A 7 1.77 5.46 -15.54
C VAL A 7 2.91 6.07 -14.74
N VAL A 8 2.58 6.96 -13.81
CA VAL A 8 3.54 7.53 -12.85
C VAL A 8 3.21 7.02 -11.46
N ILE A 9 4.23 6.51 -10.75
CA ILE A 9 4.08 6.09 -9.36
C ILE A 9 4.82 7.10 -8.48
N ALA A 10 4.12 7.70 -7.52
CA ALA A 10 4.71 8.61 -6.56
C ALA A 10 4.63 8.02 -5.15
N CYS A 11 5.75 8.04 -4.42
CA CYS A 11 5.89 7.54 -3.05
C CYS A 11 6.05 8.71 -2.09
N HIS A 12 5.32 8.71 -0.98
CA HIS A 12 5.43 9.76 0.04
C HIS A 12 5.35 9.20 1.46
N GLN A 13 6.12 9.80 2.37
CA GLN A 13 6.04 9.54 3.81
C GLN A 13 5.22 10.63 4.48
N THR A 14 4.22 10.26 5.27
CA THR A 14 3.24 11.20 5.83
C THR A 14 3.81 12.16 6.88
N THR A 15 4.98 11.87 7.45
CA THR A 15 5.57 12.63 8.58
C THR A 15 6.93 13.26 8.31
N ASN A 16 7.52 13.14 7.11
CA ASN A 16 8.83 13.74 6.83
C ASN A 16 8.88 14.52 5.52
N ILE A 17 8.78 15.84 5.65
CA ILE A 17 8.88 16.86 4.58
C ILE A 17 10.27 16.85 3.88
N HIS A 18 11.24 16.07 4.41
CA HIS A 18 12.65 16.14 4.01
C HIS A 18 13.14 15.04 3.05
N ASN A 19 12.30 14.08 2.63
CA ASN A 19 12.74 13.03 1.70
C ASN A 19 11.92 13.04 0.41
N ASN A 20 12.12 14.11 -0.37
CA ASN A 20 11.58 14.24 -1.73
C ASN A 20 12.40 13.33 -2.67
N ARG A 21 12.12 12.01 -2.67
CA ARG A 21 12.65 11.14 -3.73
C ARG A 21 11.78 11.27 -4.97
N HIS A 22 12.44 11.43 -6.11
CA HIS A 22 11.81 11.66 -7.41
C HIS A 22 10.81 10.54 -7.77
N PRO A 23 9.63 10.87 -8.32
CA PRO A 23 8.68 9.91 -8.88
C PRO A 23 9.37 8.96 -9.85
N THR A 24 9.10 7.67 -9.73
CA THR A 24 9.62 6.68 -10.70
C THR A 24 8.59 6.55 -11.82
N THR A 25 8.94 7.02 -13.02
CA THR A 25 8.12 6.84 -14.21
C THR A 25 8.34 5.44 -14.76
N ARG A 26 7.26 4.65 -14.90
CA ARG A 26 7.34 3.31 -15.50
C ARG A 26 6.35 3.19 -16.64
N THR A 27 6.86 3.20 -17.87
CA THR A 27 6.07 2.93 -19.07
C THR A 27 5.76 1.44 -19.15
N LEU A 28 4.47 1.07 -19.21
CA LEU A 28 4.06 -0.31 -19.50
C LEU A 28 4.24 -0.58 -21.01
N PRO A 29 4.63 -1.80 -21.43
CA PRO A 29 4.90 -2.09 -22.84
C PRO A 29 3.65 -1.90 -23.72
N GLN A 30 3.78 -1.07 -24.76
CA GLN A 30 2.80 -0.96 -25.86
C GLN A 30 3.09 -2.00 -26.95
N PRO A 31 2.07 -2.45 -27.72
CA PRO A 31 2.30 -3.04 -29.03
C PRO A 31 2.94 -1.99 -29.96
N THR A 32 4.02 -2.40 -30.64
CA THR A 32 4.93 -1.56 -31.43
C THR A 32 4.26 -0.65 -32.46
N THR A 33 4.44 0.67 -32.36
CA THR A 33 4.67 1.59 -33.51
C THR A 33 5.42 2.85 -33.07
N HIS A 34 6.44 3.23 -33.85
CA HIS A 34 7.38 4.35 -33.65
C HIS A 34 6.70 5.73 -33.53
N ARG A 35 6.87 6.42 -32.39
CA ARG A 35 6.77 7.89 -32.26
C ARG A 35 7.73 8.36 -31.17
N PRO A 36 8.45 9.50 -31.32
CA PRO A 36 9.43 9.94 -30.31
C PRO A 36 8.73 10.29 -28.98
N PRO A 37 9.40 10.11 -27.83
CA PRO A 37 8.77 10.27 -26.53
C PRO A 37 8.52 11.76 -26.24
N PRO A 38 7.32 12.14 -25.73
CA PRO A 38 7.12 13.47 -25.19
C PRO A 38 7.85 13.61 -23.85
N THR A 39 8.49 14.77 -23.68
CA THR A 39 9.17 15.21 -22.46
C THR A 39 8.26 15.11 -21.25
N THR A 40 8.63 14.30 -20.26
CA THR A 40 7.87 14.11 -19.02
C THR A 40 8.11 15.29 -18.08
N THR A 41 7.11 16.16 -17.91
CA THR A 41 7.11 17.18 -16.86
C THR A 41 6.57 16.60 -15.56
N LEU A 42 7.41 16.64 -14.51
CA LEU A 42 7.09 16.23 -13.15
C LEU A 42 6.21 17.29 -12.47
N THR A 43 4.89 17.12 -12.53
CA THR A 43 3.95 17.89 -11.69
C THR A 43 3.57 17.04 -10.49
N THR A 44 4.24 17.22 -9.35
CA THR A 44 3.83 16.69 -8.04
C THR A 44 2.49 17.31 -7.63
N PRO A 45 1.42 16.53 -7.39
CA PRO A 45 0.18 17.05 -6.85
C PRO A 45 0.35 17.51 -5.40
N THR A 46 -0.38 18.55 -5.04
CA THR A 46 -0.12 19.46 -3.91
C THR A 46 -0.33 18.87 -2.50
N ASP A 47 -0.82 17.63 -2.35
CA ASP A 47 -0.70 16.84 -1.12
C ASP A 47 -0.94 15.34 -1.44
N PRO A 48 0.08 14.49 -1.30
CA PRO A 48 -0.02 13.06 -1.55
C PRO A 48 -1.01 12.31 -0.66
N LEU A 49 -1.12 12.70 0.61
CA LEU A 49 -2.07 12.06 1.54
C LEU A 49 -3.50 12.38 1.10
N THR A 50 -3.78 13.66 0.79
CA THR A 50 -5.07 14.06 0.22
C THR A 50 -5.41 13.24 -1.02
N THR A 51 -4.44 13.04 -1.92
CA THR A 51 -4.69 12.25 -3.14
C THR A 51 -5.02 10.80 -2.84
N ALA A 52 -4.27 10.17 -1.93
CA ALA A 52 -4.55 8.81 -1.49
C ALA A 52 -5.94 8.69 -0.85
N LEU A 53 -6.31 9.63 0.01
CA LEU A 53 -7.62 9.65 0.69
C LEU A 53 -8.79 9.81 -0.29
N LEU A 54 -8.61 10.54 -1.41
CA LEU A 54 -9.65 10.62 -2.45
C LEU A 54 -9.94 9.25 -3.07
N ILE A 55 -8.90 8.51 -3.47
CA ILE A 55 -9.08 7.14 -4.02
C ILE A 55 -9.69 6.22 -2.97
N ARG A 56 -9.20 6.29 -1.73
CA ARG A 56 -9.69 5.46 -0.62
C ARG A 56 -11.16 5.70 -0.34
N ARG A 57 -11.60 6.96 -0.27
CA ARG A 57 -13.02 7.33 -0.15
C ARG A 57 -13.85 6.75 -1.28
N ASP A 58 -13.42 6.92 -2.52
CA ASP A 58 -14.22 6.49 -3.67
C ASP A 58 -14.35 4.96 -3.74
N VAL A 59 -13.34 4.21 -3.30
CA VAL A 59 -13.36 2.73 -3.32
C VAL A 59 -13.96 2.15 -2.04
N PHE A 60 -13.49 2.53 -0.86
CA PHE A 60 -13.92 1.90 0.39
C PHE A 60 -15.29 2.42 0.85
N ILE A 61 -15.50 3.74 0.84
CA ILE A 61 -16.74 4.33 1.34
C ILE A 61 -17.84 4.26 0.28
N HIS A 62 -17.62 4.85 -0.91
CA HIS A 62 -18.68 4.97 -1.90
C HIS A 62 -19.03 3.65 -2.60
N GLU A 63 -18.03 2.78 -2.83
CA GLU A 63 -18.25 1.54 -3.56
C GLU A 63 -18.43 0.33 -2.63
N GLN A 64 -17.55 0.16 -1.64
CA GLN A 64 -17.60 -1.00 -0.73
C GLN A 64 -18.50 -0.79 0.50
N ASN A 65 -19.01 0.44 0.71
CA ASN A 65 -19.88 0.82 1.83
C ASN A 65 -19.24 0.66 3.22
N CYS A 66 -17.91 0.75 3.30
CA CYS A 66 -17.19 0.87 4.56
C CYS A 66 -17.56 2.19 5.27
N THR A 67 -17.51 2.20 6.59
CA THR A 67 -17.79 3.40 7.38
C THR A 67 -16.70 4.47 7.17
N PRO A 68 -17.06 5.75 7.02
CA PRO A 68 -16.08 6.83 6.89
C PRO A 68 -15.15 6.99 8.11
N ASP A 69 -15.63 6.64 9.30
CA ASP A 69 -14.92 6.86 10.56
C ASP A 69 -13.62 6.06 10.66
N GLY A 70 -13.54 4.89 10.00
CA GLY A 70 -12.34 4.06 9.95
C GLY A 70 -11.35 4.44 8.84
N GLU A 71 -11.68 5.42 7.99
CA GLU A 71 -10.85 5.73 6.84
C GLU A 71 -9.55 6.44 7.23
N ILE A 72 -9.54 7.29 8.25
CA ILE A 72 -8.30 7.90 8.75
C ILE A 72 -7.97 7.30 10.12
N ASP A 73 -6.81 6.67 10.24
CA ASP A 73 -6.41 5.94 11.44
C ASP A 73 -5.04 6.38 12.00
N SER A 74 -4.65 5.79 13.12
CA SER A 74 -3.38 6.10 13.78
C SER A 74 -2.13 5.64 13.01
N ASP A 75 -2.30 4.79 11.98
CA ASP A 75 -1.19 4.34 11.13
C ASP A 75 -0.93 5.30 9.96
N ASP A 76 -1.91 6.13 9.55
CA ASP A 76 -1.74 7.13 8.49
C ASP A 76 -0.49 8.02 8.66
N PRO A 77 -0.22 8.66 9.82
CA PRO A 77 0.94 9.54 9.97
C PRO A 77 2.29 8.80 9.88
N ARG A 78 2.35 7.51 10.20
CA ARG A 78 3.61 6.75 10.27
C ARG A 78 3.85 5.83 9.06
N SER A 79 2.97 5.88 8.07
CA SER A 79 3.03 5.01 6.90
C SER A 79 3.70 5.67 5.69
N TRP A 80 4.05 4.85 4.71
CA TRP A 80 4.36 5.30 3.36
C TRP A 80 3.21 4.96 2.43
N GLN A 81 2.95 5.82 1.45
CA GLN A 81 1.86 5.62 0.49
C GLN A 81 2.36 5.82 -0.94
N TRP A 82 1.87 4.98 -1.84
CA TRP A 82 2.10 5.10 -3.26
C TRP A 82 0.79 5.37 -3.97
N VAL A 83 0.81 6.33 -4.88
CA VAL A 83 -0.33 6.64 -5.76
C VAL A 83 0.10 6.44 -7.20
N VAL A 84 -0.76 5.78 -7.97
CA VAL A 84 -0.66 5.69 -9.42
C VAL A 84 -1.45 6.82 -10.05
N TYR A 85 -0.81 7.52 -10.99
CA TYR A 85 -1.45 8.53 -11.82
C TYR A 85 -1.52 8.09 -13.28
N ALA A 86 -2.70 8.28 -13.85
CA ALA A 86 -3.05 8.05 -15.23
C ALA A 86 -2.93 9.33 -16.04
N HIS A 87 -2.31 9.26 -17.22
CA HIS A 87 -2.32 10.34 -18.20
C HIS A 87 -3.07 9.93 -19.47
N HIS A 88 -4.00 10.77 -19.93
CA HIS A 88 -4.66 10.59 -21.22
C HIS A 88 -3.80 11.22 -22.32
N GLN A 89 -3.42 10.44 -23.34
CA GLN A 89 -2.45 10.87 -24.36
C GLN A 89 -2.91 12.07 -25.22
N ASP A 90 -4.19 12.44 -25.17
CA ASP A 90 -4.79 13.47 -26.03
C ASP A 90 -5.15 14.77 -25.29
N THR A 91 -4.81 14.90 -24.00
CA THR A 91 -5.13 16.10 -23.22
C THR A 91 -3.92 16.60 -22.46
N GLU A 92 -3.63 17.91 -22.50
CA GLU A 92 -2.73 18.59 -21.55
C GLU A 92 -3.31 18.61 -20.11
N SER A 93 -4.18 17.66 -19.78
CA SER A 93 -4.84 17.56 -18.50
C SER A 93 -3.88 17.08 -17.42
N THR A 94 -4.11 17.55 -16.20
CA THR A 94 -3.46 17.03 -15.01
C THR A 94 -3.63 15.50 -14.92
N PRO A 95 -2.58 14.74 -14.56
CA PRO A 95 -2.68 13.30 -14.34
C PRO A 95 -3.75 12.97 -13.29
N THR A 96 -4.58 11.96 -13.57
CA THR A 96 -5.67 11.54 -12.67
C THR A 96 -5.17 10.45 -11.73
N PRO A 97 -5.37 10.56 -10.40
CA PRO A 97 -5.02 9.48 -9.47
C PRO A 97 -6.00 8.31 -9.61
N VAL A 98 -5.49 7.08 -9.75
CA VAL A 98 -6.31 5.91 -10.12
C VAL A 98 -6.09 4.68 -9.24
N ALA A 99 -5.00 4.62 -8.48
CA ALA A 99 -4.76 3.52 -7.55
C ALA A 99 -3.85 3.95 -6.39
N VAL A 100 -3.98 3.28 -5.26
CA VAL A 100 -3.21 3.56 -4.04
C VAL A 100 -2.87 2.29 -3.26
N ILE A 101 -1.74 2.31 -2.55
CA ILE A 101 -1.36 1.35 -1.51
C ILE A 101 -0.69 2.08 -0.35
N ARG A 102 -0.89 1.57 0.87
CA ARG A 102 -0.22 2.03 2.08
C ARG A 102 0.64 0.92 2.68
N LEU A 103 1.89 1.24 3.00
CA LEU A 103 2.80 0.37 3.75
C LEU A 103 2.96 0.91 5.17
N VAL A 104 2.52 0.10 6.13
CA VAL A 104 2.58 0.40 7.56
C VAL A 104 3.83 -0.26 8.16
N PRO A 105 4.77 0.48 8.78
CA PRO A 105 5.91 -0.12 9.48
C PRO A 105 5.47 -0.88 10.74
N PRO A 106 6.30 -1.72 11.36
CA PRO A 106 6.05 -2.17 12.73
C PRO A 106 6.19 -1.01 13.73
N PRO A 107 5.74 -1.15 15.00
CA PRO A 107 5.00 -2.28 15.56
C PRO A 107 3.56 -2.31 15.04
N HIS A 108 2.83 -3.40 15.29
CA HIS A 108 1.40 -3.50 14.99
C HIS A 108 0.64 -3.88 16.26
N ALA A 109 -0.65 -3.55 16.31
CA ALA A 109 -1.51 -4.03 17.38
C ALA A 109 -1.66 -5.57 17.28
N PRO A 110 -1.85 -6.28 18.41
CA PRO A 110 -2.06 -7.72 18.40
C PRO A 110 -3.21 -8.15 17.48
N HIS A 111 -3.01 -9.23 16.72
CA HIS A 111 -4.01 -9.75 15.77
C HIS A 111 -5.30 -10.19 16.47
N GLU A 112 -5.17 -10.65 17.71
CA GLU A 112 -6.28 -11.11 18.56
C GLU A 112 -7.32 -10.03 18.82
N ILE A 113 -7.00 -8.74 18.62
CA ILE A 113 -8.00 -7.66 18.68
C ILE A 113 -9.07 -7.84 17.60
N LEU A 114 -8.71 -8.41 16.44
CA LEU A 114 -9.62 -8.62 15.31
C LEU A 114 -10.43 -9.91 15.44
N THR A 115 -9.84 -10.97 16.00
CA THR A 115 -10.48 -12.30 16.11
C THR A 115 -11.14 -12.56 17.47
N HIS A 116 -10.70 -11.85 18.51
CA HIS A 116 -11.15 -11.98 19.91
C HIS A 116 -11.36 -10.59 20.55
N PRO A 117 -12.26 -9.75 19.99
CA PRO A 117 -12.45 -8.36 20.45
C PRO A 117 -12.84 -8.25 21.93
N GLU A 118 -13.43 -9.30 22.52
CA GLU A 118 -13.74 -9.40 23.94
C GLU A 118 -12.49 -9.33 24.84
N THR A 119 -11.32 -9.67 24.31
CA THR A 119 -10.03 -9.64 25.03
C THR A 119 -9.24 -8.36 24.77
N ALA A 120 -9.66 -7.51 23.82
CA ALA A 120 -8.89 -6.39 23.32
C ALA A 120 -8.42 -5.40 24.40
N SER A 121 -9.22 -5.19 25.44
CA SER A 121 -8.90 -4.29 26.56
C SER A 121 -7.76 -4.80 27.45
N SER A 122 -7.47 -6.10 27.41
CA SER A 122 -6.40 -6.74 28.19
C SER A 122 -5.09 -6.90 27.42
N LEU A 123 -5.12 -6.67 26.10
CA LEU A 123 -3.97 -6.83 25.23
C LEU A 123 -3.09 -5.57 25.27
N PRO A 124 -1.77 -5.72 25.12
CA PRO A 124 -0.88 -4.57 24.97
C PRO A 124 -1.24 -3.80 23.70
N LYS A 125 -0.95 -2.49 23.69
CA LYS A 125 -1.13 -1.66 22.49
C LYS A 125 -0.38 -2.20 21.27
N TRP A 126 0.81 -2.76 21.49
CA TRP A 126 1.70 -3.26 20.46
C TRP A 126 2.07 -4.72 20.73
N ASP A 127 2.06 -5.55 19.69
CA ASP A 127 2.72 -6.85 19.72
C ASP A 127 4.22 -6.67 19.45
N LEU A 128 5.01 -6.81 20.50
CA LEU A 128 6.47 -6.78 20.46
C LEU A 128 7.09 -8.18 20.62
N LYS A 129 6.27 -9.23 20.72
CA LYS A 129 6.75 -10.62 20.83
C LYS A 129 7.02 -11.21 19.44
N SER A 130 6.21 -10.83 18.46
CA SER A 130 6.38 -11.25 17.07
C SER A 130 7.59 -10.59 16.41
N GLU A 131 8.15 -11.27 15.41
CA GLU A 131 9.17 -10.68 14.53
C GLU A 131 8.60 -9.39 13.89
N PRO A 132 9.36 -8.27 13.85
CA PRO A 132 8.91 -7.07 13.16
C PRO A 132 8.54 -7.36 11.70
N TYR A 133 7.37 -6.87 11.28
CA TYR A 133 6.87 -6.99 9.92
C TYR A 133 6.27 -5.68 9.42
N VAL A 134 6.22 -5.50 8.10
CA VAL A 134 5.45 -4.42 7.47
C VAL A 134 4.08 -4.94 7.07
N LYS A 135 3.05 -4.09 7.09
CA LYS A 135 1.71 -4.45 6.63
C LYS A 135 1.34 -3.65 5.38
N LEU A 136 0.88 -4.33 4.34
CA LEU A 136 0.25 -3.69 3.18
C LEU A 136 -1.23 -3.49 3.47
N THR A 137 -1.70 -2.25 3.38
CA THR A 137 -3.07 -1.84 3.68
C THR A 137 -3.58 -0.87 2.62
N ARG A 138 -4.90 -0.61 2.61
CA ARG A 138 -5.54 0.39 1.75
C ARG A 138 -5.19 0.21 0.26
N VAL A 139 -5.13 -1.03 -0.21
CA VAL A 139 -4.90 -1.35 -1.63
C VAL A 139 -6.19 -1.12 -2.39
N ALA A 140 -6.25 -0.05 -3.19
CA ALA A 140 -7.44 0.35 -3.92
C ALA A 140 -7.11 0.73 -5.36
N VAL A 141 -7.99 0.35 -6.28
CA VAL A 141 -7.95 0.74 -7.70
C VAL A 141 -9.37 1.17 -8.07
N VAL A 142 -9.51 2.38 -8.61
CA VAL A 142 -10.80 2.89 -9.06
C VAL A 142 -11.34 2.02 -10.19
N LYS A 143 -12.66 1.88 -10.26
CA LYS A 143 -13.36 0.84 -11.04
C LYS A 143 -12.94 0.80 -12.51
N GLU A 144 -12.76 1.96 -13.14
CA GLU A 144 -12.44 2.13 -14.57
C GLU A 144 -11.04 1.65 -14.94
N TRP A 145 -10.16 1.51 -13.94
CA TRP A 145 -8.75 1.14 -14.08
C TRP A 145 -8.43 -0.26 -13.53
N ARG A 146 -9.45 -1.02 -13.13
CA ARG A 146 -9.30 -2.44 -12.76
C ARG A 146 -9.01 -3.30 -13.99
N GLY A 147 -8.34 -4.42 -13.78
CA GLY A 147 -7.93 -5.33 -14.86
C GLY A 147 -6.61 -4.96 -15.54
N TYR A 148 -6.10 -3.74 -15.36
CA TYR A 148 -4.80 -3.29 -15.89
C TYR A 148 -3.59 -3.73 -15.04
N GLY A 149 -3.82 -4.49 -13.96
CA GLY A 149 -2.76 -4.99 -13.09
C GLY A 149 -2.17 -3.96 -12.12
N LEU A 150 -2.78 -2.78 -11.96
CA LEU A 150 -2.25 -1.69 -11.12
C LEU A 150 -2.04 -2.08 -9.65
N GLY A 151 -2.90 -2.93 -9.08
CA GLY A 151 -2.72 -3.44 -7.71
C GLY A 151 -1.40 -4.21 -7.55
N ARG A 152 -1.04 -5.05 -8.52
CA ARG A 152 0.26 -5.75 -8.55
C ARG A 152 1.41 -4.75 -8.67
N VAL A 153 1.28 -3.76 -9.55
CA VAL A 153 2.30 -2.72 -9.72
C VAL A 153 2.60 -2.01 -8.40
N LEU A 154 1.56 -1.66 -7.66
CA LEU A 154 1.68 -1.01 -6.36
C LEU A 154 2.35 -1.90 -5.31
N VAL A 155 1.93 -3.16 -5.20
CA VAL A 155 2.55 -4.12 -4.28
C VAL A 155 4.03 -4.31 -4.61
N ASP A 156 4.37 -4.53 -5.88
CA ASP A 156 5.76 -4.73 -6.30
C ASP A 156 6.62 -3.49 -5.99
N GLU A 157 6.12 -2.28 -6.23
CA GLU A 157 6.85 -1.04 -5.97
C GLU A 157 7.03 -0.77 -4.47
N ALA A 158 5.99 -0.95 -3.66
CA ALA A 158 6.06 -0.78 -2.21
C ALA A 158 7.05 -1.77 -1.57
N LEU A 159 7.04 -3.03 -2.01
CA LEU A 159 7.94 -4.07 -1.50
C LEU A 159 9.39 -3.88 -1.97
N LYS A 160 9.59 -3.44 -3.21
CA LYS A 160 10.92 -3.07 -3.71
C LYS A 160 11.50 -1.93 -2.89
N TRP A 161 10.71 -0.89 -2.64
CA TRP A 161 11.14 0.22 -1.78
C TRP A 161 11.48 -0.28 -0.38
N ALA A 162 10.61 -1.09 0.24
CA ALA A 162 10.84 -1.61 1.59
C ALA A 162 12.16 -2.38 1.68
N ALA A 163 12.39 -3.32 0.75
CA ALA A 163 13.60 -4.13 0.68
C ALA A 163 14.90 -3.31 0.51
N GLN A 164 14.81 -2.14 -0.14
CA GLN A 164 15.92 -1.22 -0.37
C GLN A 164 16.11 -0.18 0.75
N ASN A 165 15.15 -0.07 1.68
CA ASN A 165 15.12 0.96 2.71
C ASN A 165 14.80 0.35 4.09
N SER A 166 15.32 -0.84 4.39
CA SER A 166 15.11 -1.53 5.67
C SER A 166 15.48 -0.67 6.88
N GLY A 167 16.52 0.16 6.77
CA GLY A 167 16.89 1.13 7.81
C GLY A 167 15.80 2.15 8.14
N GLU A 168 14.96 2.55 7.17
CA GLU A 168 13.79 3.42 7.44
C GLU A 168 12.71 2.69 8.25
N ILE A 169 12.49 1.41 7.93
CA ILE A 169 11.52 0.57 8.64
C ILE A 169 11.97 0.33 10.08
N GLN A 170 13.28 0.07 10.28
CA GLN A 170 13.87 -0.11 11.61
C GLN A 170 13.83 1.19 12.44
N ARG A 171 14.07 2.35 11.82
CA ARG A 171 13.89 3.65 12.46
C ARG A 171 12.45 3.87 12.89
N ALA A 172 11.49 3.68 11.98
CA ALA A 172 10.07 3.83 12.28
C ALA A 172 9.61 2.89 13.40
N PHE A 173 10.14 1.67 13.45
CA PHE A 173 9.91 0.74 14.55
C PHE A 173 10.42 1.31 15.88
N ARG A 174 11.68 1.73 15.92
CA ARG A 174 12.33 2.29 17.12
C ARG A 174 11.60 3.53 17.64
N ASP A 175 11.21 4.43 16.75
CA ASP A 175 10.54 5.68 17.12
C ASP A 175 9.19 5.44 17.81
N VAL A 176 8.48 4.38 17.44
CA VAL A 176 7.16 4.04 17.99
C VAL A 176 7.25 3.06 19.17
N ALA A 177 8.09 2.03 19.07
CA ALA A 177 8.20 0.96 20.06
C ALA A 177 9.21 1.27 21.17
N GLY A 178 10.14 2.20 20.96
CA GLY A 178 11.21 2.54 21.91
C GLY A 178 12.28 1.45 22.06
N VAL A 179 12.29 0.44 21.18
CA VAL A 179 13.21 -0.69 21.21
C VAL A 179 13.82 -0.95 19.83
N GLU A 180 14.98 -1.61 19.81
CA GLU A 180 15.60 -2.06 18.57
C GLU A 180 14.88 -3.28 18.00
N GLY A 181 14.81 -3.37 16.68
CA GLY A 181 14.29 -4.54 15.99
C GLY A 181 14.68 -4.55 14.53
N GLU A 182 15.16 -5.69 14.07
CA GLU A 182 15.54 -5.89 12.68
C GLU A 182 14.35 -6.39 11.87
N TRP A 183 13.91 -5.62 10.88
CA TRP A 183 12.97 -6.12 9.88
C TRP A 183 13.70 -6.99 8.85
N LYS A 184 13.41 -8.28 8.84
CA LYS A 184 14.05 -9.26 7.94
C LYS A 184 13.23 -9.55 6.68
N GLY A 185 12.35 -8.63 6.29
CA GLY A 185 11.55 -8.75 5.08
C GLY A 185 10.17 -9.38 5.26
N LEU A 186 9.63 -9.49 6.48
CA LEU A 186 8.29 -10.04 6.70
C LEU A 186 7.21 -9.05 6.26
N VAL A 187 6.26 -9.50 5.47
CA VAL A 187 5.15 -8.70 4.96
C VAL A 187 3.84 -9.39 5.29
N LEU A 188 2.94 -8.68 5.94
CA LEU A 188 1.55 -9.09 6.17
C LEU A 188 0.61 -8.36 5.21
N VAL A 189 -0.42 -9.05 4.73
CA VAL A 189 -1.63 -8.43 4.22
C VAL A 189 -2.84 -9.04 4.89
N HIS A 190 -3.78 -8.18 5.29
CA HIS A 190 -5.14 -8.57 5.64
C HIS A 190 -5.93 -8.48 4.34
N ALA A 191 -6.02 -9.59 3.62
CA ALA A 191 -6.60 -9.61 2.28
C ALA A 191 -8.09 -9.92 2.37
N GLN A 192 -8.92 -9.13 1.66
CA GLN A 192 -10.29 -9.52 1.37
C GLN A 192 -10.25 -10.87 0.64
N VAL A 193 -11.12 -11.81 1.02
CA VAL A 193 -11.11 -13.18 0.48
C VAL A 193 -11.26 -13.19 -1.05
N GLN A 194 -11.98 -12.22 -1.62
CA GLN A 194 -12.17 -12.04 -3.06
C GLN A 194 -10.86 -11.82 -3.84
N VAL A 195 -9.81 -11.28 -3.19
CA VAL A 195 -8.50 -10.99 -3.81
C VAL A 195 -7.38 -11.91 -3.32
N GLU A 196 -7.68 -12.93 -2.51
CA GLU A 196 -6.69 -13.91 -2.01
C GLU A 196 -5.88 -14.53 -3.16
N GLY A 197 -6.54 -14.91 -4.26
CA GLY A 197 -5.87 -15.47 -5.45
C GLY A 197 -4.90 -14.49 -6.15
N MET A 198 -5.12 -13.18 -6.04
CA MET A 198 -4.16 -12.19 -6.53
C MET A 198 -2.89 -12.22 -5.68
N TYR A 199 -3.02 -12.19 -4.36
CA TYR A 199 -1.88 -12.22 -3.44
C TYR A 199 -1.10 -13.54 -3.51
N LYS A 200 -1.78 -14.69 -3.70
CA LYS A 200 -1.12 -15.98 -3.99
C LYS A 200 -0.19 -15.90 -5.21
N ARG A 201 -0.63 -15.26 -6.30
CA ARG A 201 0.21 -15.04 -7.50
C ARG A 201 1.38 -14.09 -7.25
N LEU A 202 1.32 -13.27 -6.21
CA LEU A 202 2.41 -12.41 -5.77
C LEU A 202 3.31 -13.10 -4.73
N GLY A 203 3.11 -14.39 -4.46
CA GLY A 203 3.94 -15.16 -3.54
C GLY A 203 3.58 -14.95 -2.06
N PHE A 204 2.37 -14.48 -1.77
CA PHE A 204 1.82 -14.53 -0.42
C PHE A 204 1.14 -15.87 -0.16
N GLU A 205 1.25 -16.35 1.07
CA GLU A 205 0.65 -17.59 1.54
C GLU A 205 -0.38 -17.27 2.63
N THR A 206 -1.57 -17.85 2.52
CA THR A 206 -2.63 -17.71 3.51
C THR A 206 -2.22 -18.41 4.80
N ASP A 207 -2.35 -17.73 5.93
CA ASP A 207 -2.07 -18.26 7.25
C ASP A 207 -3.38 -18.66 7.94
N GLU A 208 -3.67 -19.96 7.93
CA GLU A 208 -4.87 -20.50 8.57
C GLU A 208 -4.87 -20.27 10.10
N ALA A 209 -3.70 -20.06 10.72
CA ALA A 209 -3.61 -19.80 12.17
C ALA A 209 -4.09 -18.38 12.54
N LEU A 210 -4.05 -17.43 11.59
CA LEU A 210 -4.66 -16.11 11.78
C LEU A 210 -6.20 -16.15 11.64
N GLY A 211 -6.75 -17.25 11.14
CA GLY A 211 -8.18 -17.42 10.95
C GLY A 211 -8.78 -16.48 9.91
N ARG A 212 -10.11 -16.34 9.99
CA ARG A 212 -10.93 -15.43 9.17
C ARG A 212 -11.67 -14.49 10.10
N TRP A 213 -11.81 -13.24 9.71
CA TRP A 213 -12.55 -12.23 10.47
C TRP A 213 -13.32 -11.31 9.53
N ASP A 214 -14.36 -10.69 10.06
CA ASP A 214 -15.10 -9.63 9.38
C ASP A 214 -14.46 -8.27 9.70
N GLU A 215 -14.22 -7.48 8.67
CA GLU A 215 -13.80 -6.08 8.80
C GLU A 215 -14.68 -5.26 7.86
N GLU A 216 -15.52 -4.40 8.43
CA GLU A 216 -16.51 -3.57 7.71
C GLU A 216 -17.47 -4.39 6.81
N GLY A 217 -17.92 -5.57 7.26
CA GLY A 217 -18.84 -6.42 6.50
C GLY A 217 -18.17 -7.22 5.37
N ILE A 218 -16.85 -7.26 5.35
CA ILE A 218 -16.05 -7.97 4.36
C ILE A 218 -15.20 -9.02 5.07
N GLU A 219 -15.29 -10.27 4.61
CA GLU A 219 -14.46 -11.36 5.14
C GLU A 219 -13.00 -11.20 4.68
N HIS A 220 -12.07 -11.29 5.64
CA HIS A 220 -10.64 -11.17 5.44
C HIS A 220 -9.88 -12.43 5.88
N VAL A 221 -8.71 -12.63 5.28
CA VAL A 221 -7.70 -13.63 5.67
C VAL A 221 -6.34 -12.96 5.85
N GLY A 222 -5.54 -13.52 6.76
CA GLY A 222 -4.15 -13.12 6.93
C GLY A 222 -3.26 -13.83 5.91
N MET A 223 -2.39 -13.09 5.22
CA MET A 223 -1.43 -13.69 4.29
C MET A 223 -0.03 -13.12 4.48
N TRP A 224 0.96 -14.01 4.52
CA TRP A 224 2.36 -13.64 4.71
C TRP A 224 3.18 -13.77 3.43
N ARG A 225 4.16 -12.91 3.28
CA ARG A 225 5.25 -13.07 2.30
C ARG A 225 6.56 -12.65 2.94
N ARG A 226 7.64 -13.37 2.60
CA ARG A 226 9.01 -12.91 2.87
C ARG A 226 9.61 -12.30 1.60
N VAL A 227 10.18 -11.10 1.73
CA VAL A 227 11.01 -10.48 0.67
C VAL A 227 12.48 -10.50 1.06
N SER A 228 13.37 -10.66 0.09
CA SER A 228 14.81 -10.54 0.32
C SER A 228 15.16 -9.08 0.58
N VAL A 229 15.67 -8.79 1.77
CA VAL A 229 16.19 -7.47 2.13
C VAL A 229 17.62 -7.35 1.62
N GLY A 230 17.96 -6.26 0.94
CA GLY A 230 19.33 -6.03 0.50
C GLY A 230 20.26 -5.96 1.69
N SER A 231 21.37 -6.71 1.66
CA SER A 231 22.45 -6.54 2.64
C SER A 231 22.90 -5.08 2.57
N SER A 232 22.75 -4.36 3.67
CA SER A 232 23.26 -3.00 3.81
C SER A 232 24.78 -2.99 3.85
#